data_AF-A0A7J0GPC9-F1
#
_entry.id   AF-A0A7J0GPC9-F1
#
_cell.length_a   1.000
_cell.length_b   1.000
_cell.length_c   1.000
_cell.angle_alpha   90.00
_cell.angle_beta   90.00
_cell.angle_gamma   90.00
#
_symmetry.space_group_name_H-M   'P 1'
#
loop_
_entity.id
_entity.type
_entity.pdbx_description
1 polymer ?
#
loop_
_entity_poly.entity_id
_entity_poly.type
_entity_poly.pdbx_seq_one_letter_code
_entity_poly.pdbx_strand_id
1 'polypeptide(L)'
;MRLGFPRPSLSTFSPILFHANPGRPNTCSSKCLIQSKPQTPLFLRPPTHSVTLSDLLKWQNWAKTLASSVGSNFIDADNGPDTILLHRELNWLIEDALENPKPLLTQLGTDCNDEGMVMNLRAELGDLYELWKRRIEGRRPFQYVVGCEHWRDLVLSVEEGVLIPRPETELIVDLVTDLVKGDHGELREGLWADLGTGSGALAIGIGRVLGTCGESLQPI
;
A
#
# COMPACT_ATOMS: atom_id res chain seq x y z
N MET A 1 3.43 -45.67 37.39
CA MET A 1 4.78 -45.15 37.06
C MET A 1 4.64 -43.67 36.77
N ARG A 2 4.98 -42.82 37.75
CA ARG A 2 4.97 -41.35 37.66
C ARG A 2 6.32 -40.90 37.12
N LEU A 3 6.33 -40.04 36.11
CA LEU A 3 7.51 -39.24 35.76
C LEU A 3 7.09 -37.78 35.71
N GLY A 4 7.52 -37.03 36.71
CA GLY A 4 7.36 -35.59 36.80
C GLY A 4 8.51 -34.87 36.10
N PHE A 5 8.19 -33.77 35.43
CA PHE A 5 9.17 -32.81 34.93
C PHE A 5 9.04 -31.49 35.72
N PRO A 6 10.16 -30.80 35.99
CA PRO A 6 10.20 -29.66 36.91
C PRO A 6 9.69 -28.36 36.27
N ARG A 7 9.13 -27.49 37.11
CA ARG A 7 8.79 -26.09 36.78
C ARG A 7 10.07 -25.24 36.69
N PRO A 8 10.21 -24.30 35.75
CA PRO A 8 11.30 -23.34 35.79
C PRO A 8 11.01 -22.22 36.81
N SER A 9 12.02 -21.89 37.62
CA SER A 9 12.02 -20.78 38.57
C SER A 9 12.36 -19.46 37.88
N LEU A 10 11.67 -18.39 38.26
CA LEU A 10 12.00 -17.00 37.94
C LEU A 10 13.43 -16.69 38.39
N SER A 11 14.30 -16.31 37.45
CA SER A 11 15.61 -15.74 37.74
C SER A 11 15.63 -14.28 37.31
N THR A 12 16.07 -13.46 38.25
CA THR A 12 16.27 -12.02 38.16
C THR A 12 17.23 -11.67 37.03
N PHE A 13 16.79 -10.84 36.08
CA PHE A 13 17.66 -10.24 35.07
C PHE A 13 18.63 -9.26 35.75
N SER A 14 19.93 -9.53 35.67
CA SER A 14 20.98 -8.54 35.91
C SER A 14 21.16 -7.66 34.67
N PRO A 15 21.34 -6.33 34.80
CA PRO A 15 21.58 -5.47 33.65
C PRO A 15 22.99 -5.69 33.11
N ILE A 16 23.09 -6.00 31.81
CA ILE A 16 24.36 -6.05 31.08
C ILE A 16 24.81 -4.61 30.83
N LEU A 17 25.90 -4.23 31.51
CA LEU A 17 26.58 -2.95 31.34
C LEU A 17 27.40 -2.99 30.03
N PHE A 18 26.93 -2.35 28.97
CA PHE A 18 27.72 -2.20 27.74
C PHE A 18 28.89 -1.21 27.97
N HIS A 19 30.11 -1.73 28.01
CA HIS A 19 31.33 -0.93 27.89
C HIS A 19 31.51 -0.50 26.43
N ALA A 20 31.43 0.80 26.17
CA ALA A 20 31.76 1.39 24.88
C ALA A 20 33.28 1.37 24.67
N ASN A 21 33.74 0.73 23.59
CA ASN A 21 35.14 0.68 23.21
C ASN A 21 35.39 1.76 22.13
N PRO A 22 36.20 2.81 22.38
CA PRO A 22 36.38 3.90 21.43
C PRO A 22 37.53 3.57 20.47
N GLY A 23 37.23 3.23 19.23
CA GLY A 23 38.27 3.13 18.21
C GLY A 23 37.91 2.33 16.96
N ARG A 24 37.18 2.96 16.03
CA ARG A 24 37.39 2.80 14.58
C ARG A 24 36.51 3.79 13.79
N PRO A 25 37.08 4.62 12.89
CA PRO A 25 36.28 5.44 12.01
C PRO A 25 35.83 4.58 10.82
N ASN A 26 34.58 4.12 10.84
CA ASN A 26 33.93 3.62 9.63
C ASN A 26 33.32 4.83 8.91
N THR A 27 34.04 5.37 7.94
CA THR A 27 33.48 6.25 6.91
C THR A 27 32.53 5.43 6.05
N CYS A 28 31.29 5.25 6.52
CA CYS A 28 30.19 4.86 5.68
C CYS A 28 29.68 6.13 4.99
N SER A 29 29.97 6.26 3.69
CA SER A 29 29.36 7.28 2.85
C SER A 29 27.92 6.88 2.60
N SER A 30 27.08 7.03 3.62
CA SER A 30 25.63 6.99 3.48
C SER A 30 25.22 8.29 2.80
N LYS A 31 25.10 8.25 1.47
CA LYS A 31 24.19 9.15 0.78
C LYS A 31 22.81 8.89 1.39
N CYS A 32 22.43 9.73 2.35
CA CYS A 32 21.12 9.79 2.96
C CYS A 32 20.10 9.85 1.81
N LEU A 33 19.40 8.75 1.58
CA LEU A 33 18.34 8.69 0.60
C LEU A 33 17.21 9.57 1.13
N ILE A 34 17.13 10.75 0.52
CA ILE A 34 16.03 11.72 0.47
C ILE A 34 14.83 11.28 1.32
N GLN A 35 14.72 11.87 2.51
CA GLN A 35 13.49 11.83 3.30
C GLN A 35 12.46 12.72 2.60
N SER A 36 11.91 12.23 1.49
CA SER A 36 10.74 12.85 0.86
C SER A 36 9.57 12.62 1.78
N LYS A 37 8.82 13.69 2.08
CA LYS A 37 7.51 13.57 2.74
C LYS A 37 6.70 12.49 2.02
N PRO A 38 6.01 11.59 2.74
CA PRO A 38 5.23 10.52 2.12
C PRO A 38 4.27 11.12 1.10
N GLN A 39 4.27 10.55 -0.10
CA GLN A 39 3.45 11.04 -1.20
C GLN A 39 1.98 10.83 -0.87
N THR A 40 1.14 11.86 -1.04
CA THR A 40 -0.30 11.71 -0.88
C THR A 40 -0.87 10.80 -1.96
N PRO A 41 -1.59 9.72 -1.59
CA PRO A 41 -2.25 8.82 -2.53
C PRO A 41 -3.15 9.58 -3.52
N LEU A 42 -3.22 9.13 -4.77
CA LEU A 42 -3.92 9.83 -5.84
C LEU A 42 -5.38 10.17 -5.47
N PHE A 43 -6.12 9.19 -4.93
CA PHE A 43 -7.53 9.35 -4.56
C PHE A 43 -7.76 10.38 -3.43
N LEU A 44 -6.73 10.71 -2.64
CA LEU A 44 -6.80 11.71 -1.56
C LEU A 44 -6.33 13.11 -1.99
N ARG A 45 -5.80 13.27 -3.20
CA ARG A 45 -5.39 14.60 -3.68
C ARG A 45 -6.63 15.47 -3.94
N PRO A 46 -6.55 16.78 -3.71
CA PRO A 46 -7.64 17.69 -4.02
C PRO A 46 -7.88 17.74 -5.54
N PRO A 47 -9.15 17.81 -6.01
CA PRO A 47 -9.47 17.89 -7.43
C PRO A 47 -9.23 19.31 -7.96
N THR A 48 -7.97 19.68 -8.16
CA THR A 48 -7.55 21.05 -8.55
C THR A 48 -7.42 21.25 -10.06
N HIS A 49 -7.56 20.19 -10.85
CA HIS A 49 -7.36 20.22 -12.30
C HIS A 49 -8.68 19.96 -13.02
N SER A 50 -8.77 20.40 -14.27
CA SER A 50 -9.95 20.19 -15.11
C SER A 50 -9.51 19.73 -16.50
N VAL A 51 -10.24 18.79 -17.10
CA VAL A 51 -9.96 18.27 -18.44
C VAL A 51 -11.25 18.13 -19.23
N THR A 52 -11.18 18.26 -20.56
CA THR A 52 -12.31 17.92 -21.42
C THR A 52 -12.49 16.40 -21.48
N LEU A 53 -13.73 15.93 -21.65
CA LEU A 53 -14.00 14.50 -21.81
C LEU A 53 -13.32 13.94 -23.08
N SER A 54 -13.28 14.71 -24.17
CA SER A 54 -12.55 14.34 -25.39
C SER A 54 -11.07 14.06 -25.12
N ASP A 55 -10.38 14.93 -24.38
CA ASP A 55 -8.96 14.74 -24.09
C ASP A 55 -8.71 13.59 -23.11
N LEU A 56 -9.60 13.39 -22.14
CA LEU A 56 -9.54 12.25 -21.24
C LEU A 56 -9.73 10.91 -21.98
N LEU A 57 -10.66 10.85 -22.95
CA LEU A 57 -10.87 9.68 -23.81
C LEU A 57 -9.68 9.42 -24.73
N LYS A 58 -9.07 10.47 -25.30
CA LYS A 58 -7.82 10.33 -26.07
C LYS A 58 -6.70 9.74 -25.22
N TRP A 59 -6.53 10.24 -23.99
CA TRP A 59 -5.56 9.71 -23.05
C TRP A 59 -5.87 8.25 -22.68
N GLN A 60 -7.14 7.91 -22.39
CA GLN A 60 -7.53 6.53 -22.06
C GLN A 60 -7.23 5.57 -23.21
N ASN A 61 -7.52 5.97 -24.45
CA ASN A 61 -7.23 5.15 -25.64
C ASN A 61 -5.72 4.96 -25.81
N TRP A 62 -4.92 6.02 -25.68
CA TRP A 62 -3.46 5.93 -25.67
C TRP A 62 -2.97 4.95 -24.59
N ALA A 63 -3.50 5.05 -23.37
CA ALA A 63 -3.09 4.21 -22.25
C ALA A 63 -3.43 2.72 -22.48
N LYS A 64 -4.59 2.42 -23.08
CA LYS A 64 -4.98 1.06 -23.51
C LYS A 64 -4.04 0.53 -24.59
N THR A 65 -3.69 1.35 -25.58
CA THR A 65 -2.72 0.96 -26.63
C THR A 65 -1.36 0.66 -26.03
N LEU A 66 -0.88 1.49 -25.09
CA LEU A 66 0.39 1.26 -24.40
C LEU A 66 0.37 -0.04 -23.59
N ALA A 67 -0.69 -0.31 -22.82
CA ALA A 67 -0.84 -1.56 -22.08
C ALA A 67 -0.86 -2.80 -22.99
N SER A 68 -1.56 -2.71 -24.12
CA SER A 68 -1.63 -3.77 -25.11
C SER A 68 -0.29 -4.00 -25.84
N SER A 69 0.54 -2.96 -25.98
CA SER A 69 1.84 -3.05 -26.65
C SER A 69 2.85 -3.94 -25.92
N VAL A 70 2.65 -4.20 -24.63
CA VAL A 70 3.57 -5.01 -23.83
C VAL A 70 3.40 -6.51 -24.09
N GLY A 71 2.26 -6.95 -24.63
CA GLY A 71 1.98 -8.36 -24.88
C GLY A 71 2.18 -9.24 -23.63
N SER A 72 2.90 -10.35 -23.78
CA SER A 72 3.21 -11.28 -22.68
C SER A 72 4.46 -10.93 -21.86
N ASN A 73 5.15 -9.82 -22.15
CA ASN A 73 6.45 -9.51 -21.51
C ASN A 73 6.39 -9.42 -19.97
N PHE A 74 5.24 -9.11 -19.38
CA PHE A 74 5.06 -9.19 -17.92
C PHE A 74 5.01 -10.64 -17.44
N ILE A 75 4.13 -11.44 -18.03
CA ILE A 75 3.98 -12.87 -17.71
C ILE A 75 5.31 -13.61 -17.88
N ASP A 76 5.98 -13.40 -19.02
CA ASP A 76 7.20 -14.13 -19.39
C ASP A 76 8.39 -13.80 -18.48
N ALA A 77 8.41 -12.60 -17.88
CA ALA A 77 9.51 -12.15 -17.04
C ALA A 77 9.38 -12.57 -15.57
N ASP A 78 8.18 -12.41 -14.97
CA ASP A 78 7.98 -12.58 -13.53
C ASP A 78 6.58 -13.11 -13.15
N ASN A 79 5.84 -13.71 -14.08
CA ASN A 79 4.41 -14.01 -13.92
C ASN A 79 3.61 -12.76 -13.56
N GLY A 80 4.01 -11.61 -14.11
CA GLY A 80 3.35 -10.32 -13.91
C GLY A 80 1.96 -10.26 -14.54
N PRO A 81 1.34 -9.06 -14.56
CA PRO A 81 -0.01 -8.86 -15.08
C PRO A 81 -0.14 -9.23 -16.56
N ASP A 82 -1.28 -9.81 -16.92
CA ASP A 82 -1.71 -9.90 -18.31
C ASP A 82 -2.39 -8.58 -18.76
N THR A 83 -2.74 -8.49 -20.05
CA THR A 83 -3.44 -7.32 -20.59
C THR A 83 -4.78 -7.05 -19.89
N ILE A 84 -5.47 -8.09 -19.42
CA ILE A 84 -6.76 -7.96 -18.73
C ILE A 84 -6.55 -7.24 -17.40
N LEU A 85 -5.56 -7.65 -16.61
CA LEU A 85 -5.20 -7.02 -15.35
C LEU A 85 -4.72 -5.59 -15.56
N LEU A 86 -3.90 -5.32 -16.57
CA LEU A 86 -3.46 -3.96 -16.90
C LEU A 86 -4.64 -3.04 -17.27
N HIS A 87 -5.62 -3.52 -18.04
CA HIS A 87 -6.82 -2.71 -18.31
C HIS A 87 -7.65 -2.44 -17.06
N ARG A 88 -7.70 -3.38 -16.12
CA ARG A 88 -8.36 -3.18 -14.83
C ARG A 88 -7.64 -2.13 -13.98
N GLU A 89 -6.32 -2.19 -13.91
CA GLU A 89 -5.49 -1.18 -13.23
C GLU A 89 -5.65 0.20 -13.86
N LEU A 90 -5.74 0.29 -15.19
CA LEU A 90 -6.01 1.56 -15.88
C LEU A 90 -7.36 2.15 -15.47
N ASN A 91 -8.40 1.32 -15.37
CA ASN A 91 -9.72 1.78 -14.93
C ASN A 91 -9.67 2.30 -13.49
N TRP A 92 -8.96 1.61 -12.59
CA TRP A 92 -8.75 2.09 -11.23
C TRP A 92 -7.98 3.41 -11.18
N LEU A 93 -6.93 3.57 -12.00
CA LEU A 93 -6.20 4.84 -12.10
C LEU A 93 -7.13 6.00 -12.51
N ILE A 94 -8.06 5.75 -13.44
CA ILE A 94 -9.04 6.74 -13.87
C ILE A 94 -10.03 7.08 -12.76
N GLU A 95 -10.54 6.06 -12.08
CA GLU A 95 -11.47 6.21 -10.97
C GLU A 95 -10.85 7.03 -9.83
N ASP A 96 -9.59 6.73 -9.48
CA ASP A 96 -8.83 7.47 -8.47
C ASP A 96 -8.48 8.89 -8.92
N ALA A 97 -8.24 9.11 -10.21
CA ALA A 97 -7.92 10.43 -10.73
C ALA A 97 -9.12 11.38 -10.77
N LEU A 98 -10.35 10.86 -10.85
CA LEU A 98 -11.57 11.66 -10.97
C LEU A 98 -12.14 12.03 -9.59
N GLU A 99 -12.74 13.22 -9.53
CA GLU A 99 -13.56 13.57 -8.37
C GLU A 99 -14.83 12.70 -8.31
N ASN A 100 -15.48 12.50 -9.46
CA ASN A 100 -16.72 11.74 -9.61
C ASN A 100 -16.64 10.86 -10.87
N PRO A 101 -16.38 9.54 -10.75
CA PRO A 101 -16.19 8.65 -11.91
C PRO A 101 -17.50 8.19 -12.59
N LYS A 102 -18.65 8.33 -11.91
CA LYS A 102 -19.97 7.89 -12.41
C LYS A 102 -20.36 8.40 -13.81
N PRO A 103 -20.07 9.65 -14.20
CA PRO A 103 -20.42 10.15 -15.52
C PRO A 103 -19.69 9.39 -16.64
N LEU A 104 -18.42 9.00 -16.46
CA LEU A 104 -17.67 8.23 -17.46
C LEU A 104 -18.26 6.84 -17.71
N LEU A 105 -18.61 6.13 -16.64
CA LEU A 105 -19.17 4.78 -16.75
C LEU A 105 -20.55 4.77 -17.42
N THR A 106 -21.32 5.84 -17.21
CA THR A 106 -22.66 6.00 -17.80
C THR A 106 -22.59 6.37 -19.29
N GLN A 107 -21.55 7.10 -19.71
CA GLN A 107 -21.41 7.59 -21.08
C GLN A 107 -20.68 6.67 -22.05
N LEU A 108 -19.99 5.63 -21.57
CA LEU A 108 -19.49 4.55 -22.43
C LEU A 108 -20.60 3.79 -23.19
N GLY A 109 -21.87 4.01 -22.84
CA GLY A 109 -23.04 3.38 -23.45
C GLY A 109 -24.03 4.31 -24.15
N THR A 110 -23.78 5.63 -24.28
CA THR A 110 -24.75 6.57 -24.86
C THR A 110 -24.12 7.60 -25.79
N ASP A 111 -24.56 7.63 -27.05
CA ASP A 111 -24.22 8.66 -28.04
C ASP A 111 -24.81 10.01 -27.62
N CYS A 112 -24.03 10.83 -26.91
CA CYS A 112 -24.41 12.21 -26.59
C CYS A 112 -23.32 13.17 -27.08
N ASN A 113 -23.75 14.30 -27.64
CA ASN A 113 -22.88 15.30 -28.25
C ASN A 113 -21.99 15.96 -27.17
N ASP A 114 -20.69 15.67 -27.19
CA ASP A 114 -19.80 15.69 -26.01
C ASP A 114 -18.66 16.74 -26.08
N GLU A 115 -18.75 17.69 -27.00
CA GLU A 115 -17.67 18.63 -27.36
C GLU A 115 -17.29 19.66 -26.28
N GLY A 116 -17.86 19.59 -25.07
CA GLY A 116 -17.60 20.57 -24.01
C GLY A 116 -17.79 20.09 -22.58
N MET A 117 -17.95 18.79 -22.34
CA MET A 117 -18.04 18.27 -20.98
C MET A 117 -16.68 18.35 -20.31
N VAL A 118 -16.64 18.98 -19.13
CA VAL A 118 -15.43 19.13 -18.32
C VAL A 118 -15.52 18.24 -17.09
N MET A 119 -14.44 17.54 -16.79
CA MET A 119 -14.27 16.68 -15.62
C MET A 119 -13.21 17.27 -14.68
N ASN A 120 -13.42 17.15 -13.38
CA ASN A 120 -12.43 17.53 -12.37
C ASN A 120 -11.49 16.35 -12.07
N LEU A 121 -10.19 16.63 -12.11
CA LEU A 121 -9.12 15.67 -11.84
C LEU A 121 -8.32 16.05 -10.60
N ARG A 122 -7.86 15.02 -9.89
CA ARG A 122 -6.96 15.06 -8.74
C ARG A 122 -5.47 15.11 -9.11
N ALA A 123 -5.17 15.00 -10.40
CA ALA A 123 -3.85 15.16 -10.98
C ALA A 123 -3.98 15.77 -12.38
N GLU A 124 -2.95 16.47 -12.85
CA GLU A 124 -2.93 16.97 -14.22
C GLU A 124 -2.87 15.81 -15.23
N LEU A 125 -3.40 16.00 -16.44
CA LEU A 125 -3.35 14.96 -17.48
C LEU A 125 -1.90 14.53 -17.78
N GLY A 126 -0.95 15.46 -17.76
CA GLY A 126 0.48 15.18 -17.89
C GLY A 126 1.02 14.24 -16.80
N ASP A 127 0.58 14.41 -15.55
CA ASP A 127 0.95 13.51 -14.45
C ASP A 127 0.37 12.10 -14.68
N LEU A 128 -0.85 12.00 -15.20
CA LEU A 128 -1.47 10.71 -15.51
C LEU A 128 -0.70 9.95 -16.61
N TYR A 129 -0.17 10.65 -17.63
CA TYR A 129 0.76 10.05 -18.60
C TYR A 129 1.98 9.46 -17.89
N GLU A 130 2.62 10.22 -17.01
CA GLU A 130 3.84 9.79 -16.32
C GLU A 130 3.59 8.66 -15.32
N LEU A 131 2.49 8.70 -14.59
CA LEU A 131 2.07 7.61 -13.71
C LEU A 131 1.86 6.30 -14.51
N TRP A 132 1.18 6.37 -15.65
CA TRP A 132 0.95 5.19 -16.48
C TRP A 132 2.23 4.65 -17.11
N LYS A 133 3.14 5.51 -17.59
CA LYS A 133 4.46 5.07 -18.07
C LYS A 133 5.28 4.40 -16.97
N ARG A 134 5.28 4.94 -15.75
CA ARG A 134 5.95 4.30 -14.60
C ARG A 134 5.43 2.89 -14.35
N ARG A 135 4.11 2.69 -14.50
CA ARG A 135 3.47 1.38 -14.37
C ARG A 135 3.90 0.42 -15.49
N ILE A 136 3.79 0.86 -16.74
CA ILE A 136 3.95 0.01 -17.92
C ILE A 136 5.41 -0.17 -18.31
N GLU A 137 6.10 0.93 -18.61
CA GLU A 137 7.48 0.93 -19.09
C GLU A 137 8.47 0.70 -17.94
N GLY A 138 8.20 1.33 -16.80
CA GLY A 138 9.01 1.17 -15.58
C GLY A 138 8.72 -0.11 -14.80
N ARG A 139 7.70 -0.89 -15.21
CA ARG A 139 7.22 -2.10 -14.53
C ARG A 139 7.02 -1.92 -13.02
N ARG A 140 6.69 -0.70 -12.56
CA ARG A 140 6.50 -0.45 -11.14
C ARG A 140 5.21 -1.08 -10.64
N PRO A 141 5.17 -1.61 -9.40
CA PRO A 141 3.92 -2.05 -8.78
C PRO A 141 2.87 -0.94 -8.86
N PHE A 142 1.64 -1.30 -9.24
CA PHE A 142 0.54 -0.35 -9.40
C PHE A 142 0.30 0.45 -8.12
N GLN A 143 0.38 -0.20 -6.96
CA GLN A 143 0.23 0.41 -5.65
C GLN A 143 1.19 1.56 -5.39
N TYR A 144 2.45 1.45 -5.81
CA TYR A 144 3.41 2.56 -5.69
C TYR A 144 3.14 3.69 -6.69
N VAL A 145 2.47 3.39 -7.81
CA VAL A 145 2.07 4.40 -8.78
C VAL A 145 0.92 5.24 -8.23
N VAL A 146 -0.10 4.61 -7.63
CA VAL A 146 -1.24 5.32 -7.02
C VAL A 146 -0.95 5.83 -5.60
N GLY A 147 0.07 5.27 -4.94
CA GLY A 147 0.55 5.63 -3.60
C GLY A 147 -0.21 4.94 -2.46
N CYS A 148 -1.02 3.92 -2.75
CA CYS A 148 -1.80 3.22 -1.73
C CYS A 148 -2.03 1.74 -2.06
N GLU A 149 -2.36 0.97 -1.03
CA GLU A 149 -2.86 -0.40 -1.16
C GLU A 149 -4.10 -0.63 -0.29
N HIS A 150 -5.05 -1.40 -0.83
CA HIS A 150 -6.20 -1.89 -0.07
C HIS A 150 -5.82 -3.18 0.66
N TRP A 151 -6.06 -3.21 1.97
CA TRP A 151 -5.78 -4.38 2.79
C TRP A 151 -6.81 -4.49 3.92
N ARG A 152 -7.56 -5.59 3.96
CA ARG A 152 -8.79 -5.72 4.76
C ARG A 152 -9.73 -4.53 4.52
N ASP A 153 -10.16 -3.87 5.60
CA ASP A 153 -10.96 -2.65 5.61
C ASP A 153 -10.13 -1.35 5.64
N LEU A 154 -8.82 -1.45 5.36
CA LEU A 154 -7.88 -0.33 5.36
C LEU A 154 -7.48 0.08 3.94
N VAL A 155 -7.20 1.37 3.79
CA VAL A 155 -6.39 1.89 2.67
C VAL A 155 -5.11 2.46 3.27
N LEU A 156 -3.98 1.82 2.97
CA LEU A 156 -2.68 2.15 3.52
C LEU A 156 -1.86 2.91 2.50
N SER A 157 -1.18 3.98 2.92
CA SER A 157 -0.23 4.67 2.05
C SER A 157 1.02 3.81 1.86
N VAL A 158 1.46 3.64 0.63
CA VAL A 158 2.66 2.86 0.29
C VAL A 158 3.50 3.60 -0.72
N GLU A 159 4.81 3.44 -0.60
CA GLU A 159 5.80 4.06 -1.48
C GLU A 159 7.03 3.16 -1.63
N GLU A 160 7.96 3.57 -2.49
CA GLU A 160 9.19 2.83 -2.70
C GLU A 160 9.95 2.60 -1.38
N GLY A 161 10.31 1.35 -1.09
CA GLY A 161 10.93 0.97 0.18
C GLY A 161 9.96 0.57 1.30
N VAL A 162 8.65 0.75 1.11
CA VAL A 162 7.60 0.27 2.03
C VAL A 162 6.95 -0.98 1.48
N LEU A 163 6.95 -2.09 2.23
CA LEU A 163 6.35 -3.34 1.76
C LEU A 163 4.84 -3.17 1.48
N ILE A 164 4.43 -3.49 0.24
CA ILE A 164 3.02 -3.61 -0.14
C ILE A 164 2.42 -4.78 0.64
N PRO A 165 1.42 -4.55 1.51
CA PRO A 165 0.81 -5.61 2.30
C PRO A 165 0.12 -6.62 1.38
N ARG A 166 0.15 -7.90 1.74
CA ARG A 166 -0.34 -8.99 0.88
C ARG A 166 -1.66 -9.55 1.43
N PRO A 167 -2.58 -10.03 0.59
CA PRO A 167 -3.84 -10.62 1.05
C PRO A 167 -3.62 -11.79 2.03
N GLU A 168 -2.56 -12.57 1.83
CA GLU A 168 -2.26 -13.71 2.70
C GLU A 168 -1.89 -13.27 4.13
N THR A 169 -1.34 -12.06 4.31
CA THR A 169 -0.99 -11.56 5.66
C THR A 169 -2.23 -11.16 6.47
N GLU A 170 -3.41 -11.05 5.86
CA GLU A 170 -4.67 -10.80 6.58
C GLU A 170 -5.00 -11.94 7.55
N LEU A 171 -4.62 -13.17 7.21
CA LEU A 171 -4.84 -14.37 8.03
C LEU A 171 -4.17 -14.27 9.41
N ILE A 172 -3.09 -13.50 9.53
CA ILE A 172 -2.42 -13.28 10.82
C ILE A 172 -3.36 -12.54 11.78
N VAL A 173 -4.12 -11.55 11.29
CA VAL A 173 -5.09 -10.81 12.10
C VAL A 173 -6.24 -11.72 12.53
N ASP A 174 -6.67 -12.62 11.67
CA ASP A 174 -7.73 -13.59 11.99
C ASP A 174 -7.27 -14.55 13.09
N LEU A 175 -6.05 -15.09 12.98
CA LEU A 175 -5.46 -15.93 14.02
C LEU A 175 -5.37 -15.22 15.37
N VAL A 176 -4.94 -13.96 15.39
CA VAL A 176 -4.91 -13.16 16.63
C VAL A 176 -6.32 -12.93 17.17
N THR A 177 -7.29 -12.68 16.29
CA THR A 177 -8.69 -12.50 16.66
C THR A 177 -9.26 -13.74 17.34
N ASP A 178 -8.97 -14.93 16.80
CA ASP A 178 -9.46 -16.19 17.34
C ASP A 178 -8.84 -16.50 18.71
N LEU A 179 -7.53 -16.25 18.88
CA LEU A 179 -6.86 -16.41 20.17
C LEU A 179 -7.46 -15.49 21.25
N VAL A 180 -7.63 -14.21 20.92
CA VAL A 180 -8.16 -13.19 21.84
C VAL A 180 -9.61 -13.49 22.25
N LYS A 181 -10.43 -14.04 21.33
CA LYS A 181 -11.83 -14.39 21.62
C LYS A 181 -11.99 -15.75 22.32
N GLY A 182 -11.02 -16.63 22.17
CA GLY A 182 -11.01 -17.95 22.79
C GLY A 182 -10.42 -17.90 24.21
N ASP A 183 -9.49 -18.82 24.47
CA ASP A 183 -8.95 -19.05 25.81
C ASP A 183 -7.85 -18.06 26.22
N HIS A 184 -7.49 -17.10 25.35
CA HIS A 184 -6.36 -16.17 25.55
C HIS A 184 -6.78 -14.69 25.60
N GLY A 185 -7.86 -14.40 26.32
CA GLY A 185 -8.36 -13.03 26.50
C GLY A 185 -7.35 -12.07 27.14
N GLU A 186 -6.41 -12.58 27.94
CA GLU A 186 -5.32 -11.82 28.58
C GLU A 186 -4.38 -11.14 27.57
N LEU A 187 -4.33 -11.61 26.33
CA LEU A 187 -3.52 -11.02 25.27
C LEU A 187 -3.91 -9.57 24.95
N ARG A 188 -5.14 -9.15 25.30
CA ARG A 188 -5.62 -7.76 25.16
C ARG A 188 -4.89 -6.77 26.07
N GLU A 189 -4.37 -7.24 27.19
CA GLU A 189 -3.69 -6.42 28.20
C GLU A 189 -2.15 -6.50 28.06
N GLY A 190 -1.66 -7.35 27.17
CA GLY A 190 -0.24 -7.54 26.93
C GLY A 190 0.41 -6.42 26.12
N LEU A 191 1.74 -6.35 26.19
CA LEU A 191 2.53 -5.47 25.31
C LEU A 191 2.80 -6.17 23.97
N TRP A 192 2.51 -5.47 22.88
CA TRP A 192 2.71 -5.96 21.51
C TRP A 192 3.77 -5.14 20.78
N ALA A 193 4.54 -5.81 19.93
CA ALA A 193 5.51 -5.17 19.05
C ALA A 193 5.44 -5.81 17.66
N ASP A 194 5.41 -4.96 16.62
CA ASP A 194 5.45 -5.36 15.22
C ASP A 194 6.86 -5.14 14.65
N LEU A 195 7.64 -6.22 14.54
CA LEU A 195 9.02 -6.17 14.07
C LEU A 195 9.06 -6.16 12.55
N GLY A 196 9.45 -5.02 11.98
CA GLY A 196 9.44 -4.81 10.54
C GLY A 196 8.06 -4.39 10.02
N THR A 197 7.39 -3.49 10.75
CA THR A 197 6.00 -3.08 10.50
C THR A 197 5.70 -2.62 9.06
N GLY A 198 6.70 -2.12 8.33
CA GLY A 198 6.55 -1.72 6.93
C GLY A 198 5.46 -0.67 6.77
N SER A 199 4.39 -1.03 6.05
CA SER A 199 3.19 -0.19 5.87
C SER A 199 2.32 -0.04 7.12
N GLY A 200 2.64 -0.73 8.21
CA GLY A 200 1.85 -0.72 9.44
C GLY A 200 0.63 -1.63 9.42
N ALA A 201 0.43 -2.42 8.35
CA ALA A 201 -0.77 -3.22 8.14
C ALA A 201 -1.10 -4.12 9.33
N LEU A 202 -0.12 -4.90 9.80
CA LEU A 202 -0.28 -5.80 10.94
C LEU A 202 -0.45 -5.05 12.26
N ALA A 203 0.39 -4.07 12.55
CA ALA A 203 0.26 -3.23 13.74
C ALA A 203 -1.14 -2.61 13.86
N ILE A 204 -1.66 -2.02 12.78
CA ILE A 204 -3.00 -1.40 12.77
C ILE A 204 -4.09 -2.47 12.86
N GLY A 205 -3.99 -3.54 12.06
CA GLY A 205 -4.96 -4.63 12.03
C GLY A 205 -5.11 -5.33 13.39
N ILE A 206 -3.99 -5.71 14.01
CA ILE A 206 -3.97 -6.33 15.33
C ILE A 206 -4.40 -5.33 16.41
N GLY A 207 -3.94 -4.07 16.34
CA GLY A 207 -4.37 -3.04 17.29
C GLY A 207 -5.89 -2.88 17.36
N ARG A 208 -6.58 -2.96 16.20
CA ARG A 208 -8.05 -2.92 16.14
C ARG A 208 -8.72 -4.14 16.80
N VAL A 209 -8.11 -5.31 16.74
CA VAL A 209 -8.60 -6.53 17.39
C VAL A 209 -8.48 -6.44 18.92
N LEU A 210 -7.36 -5.89 19.39
CA LEU A 210 -7.05 -5.77 20.82
C LEU A 210 -7.91 -4.69 21.51
N GLY A 211 -8.33 -3.65 20.78
CA GLY A 211 -9.21 -2.59 21.28
C GLY A 211 -8.47 -1.39 21.88
N THR A 212 -9.22 -0.37 22.33
CA THR A 212 -8.71 0.94 22.77
C THR A 212 -7.92 0.96 24.09
N CYS A 213 -7.66 -0.19 24.72
CA CYS A 213 -6.76 -0.29 25.89
C CYS A 213 -5.32 -0.67 25.52
N GLY A 214 -5.03 -0.99 24.27
CA GLY A 214 -3.66 -1.18 23.78
C GLY A 214 -3.12 0.11 23.20
N GLU A 215 -2.26 0.83 23.94
CA GLU A 215 -1.44 1.87 23.34
C GLU A 215 -0.45 1.20 22.36
N SER A 216 -0.72 1.33 21.07
CA SER A 216 0.27 1.02 20.04
C SER A 216 1.26 2.19 19.96
N LEU A 217 2.41 2.04 20.62
CA LEU A 217 3.54 2.95 20.48
C LEU A 217 4.08 2.88 19.05
N GLN A 218 3.66 3.82 18.20
CA GLN A 218 4.36 4.14 16.96
C GLN A 218 5.61 4.99 17.35
N PRO A 219 6.82 4.67 16.87
CA PRO A 219 7.96 5.56 17.04
C PRO A 219 7.73 6.87 16.26
N ILE A 220 7.91 7.99 16.95
CA ILE A 220 7.84 9.38 16.43
C ILE A 220 9.03 9.66 15.51
#